data_AF-A0A7X4E876-F1
#
_entry.id   AF-A0A7X4E876-F1
#
_cell.length_a   1.000
_cell.length_b   1.000
_cell.length_c   1.000
_cell.angle_alpha   90.00
_cell.angle_beta   90.00
_cell.angle_gamma   90.00
#
_symmetry.space_group_name_H-M   'P 1'
#
loop_
_entity.id
_entity.type
_entity.pdbx_description
1 polymer ?
#
loop_
_entity_poly.entity_id
_entity_poly.type
_entity_poly.pdbx_seq_one_letter_code
_entity_poly.pdbx_strand_id
1 'polypeptide(L)'
;MRTITTSSGTKIALDGDLLAVLEALYREMHARHGLDYSFEDVMQEISQLIDQMTVDERRTYLLESLFLNSVTYENEKLDAYMRKLPAEEGSG
;
A
#
# COMPACT_ATOMS: atom_id res chain seq x y z
N MET A 1 -15.43 -3.38 15.82
CA MET A 1 -14.39 -3.44 14.78
C MET A 1 -13.51 -4.64 15.06
N ARG A 2 -13.19 -5.44 14.04
CA ARG A 2 -12.23 -6.54 14.18
C ARG A 2 -10.81 -5.99 14.05
N THR A 3 -9.84 -6.74 14.55
CA THR A 3 -8.42 -6.43 14.44
C THR A 3 -7.68 -7.62 13.86
N ILE A 4 -6.68 -7.35 13.04
CA ILE A 4 -5.68 -8.33 12.60
C ILE A 4 -4.33 -7.98 13.23
N THR A 5 -3.39 -8.91 13.16
CA THR A 5 -2.09 -8.76 13.84
C THR A 5 -0.96 -9.08 12.89
N THR A 6 0.07 -8.23 12.86
CA THR A 6 1.32 -8.51 12.14
C THR A 6 2.11 -9.63 12.83
N SER A 7 3.14 -10.15 12.17
CA SER A 7 3.98 -11.21 12.74
C SER A 7 4.72 -10.78 14.01
N SER A 8 5.05 -9.50 14.19
CA SER A 8 5.61 -8.96 15.44
C SER A 8 4.58 -8.73 16.56
N GLY A 9 3.27 -8.86 16.28
CA GLY A 9 2.22 -8.63 17.25
C GLY A 9 1.54 -7.26 17.18
N THR A 10 1.85 -6.44 16.18
CA THR A 10 1.20 -5.12 16.01
C THR A 10 -0.24 -5.31 15.57
N LYS A 11 -1.18 -4.69 16.30
CA LYS A 11 -2.61 -4.78 16.00
C LYS A 11 -3.02 -3.71 15.00
N ILE A 12 -3.80 -4.11 14.01
CA ILE A 12 -4.36 -3.26 12.96
C ILE A 12 -5.89 -3.35 13.08
N ALA A 13 -6.56 -2.21 13.19
CA ALA A 13 -8.01 -2.17 13.16
C ALA A 13 -8.51 -2.32 11.72
N LEU A 14 -9.58 -3.09 11.53
CA LEU A 14 -10.25 -3.20 10.23
C LEU A 14 -11.50 -2.30 10.20
N ASP A 15 -11.32 -1.02 9.86
CA ASP A 15 -12.37 -0.01 9.69
C ASP A 15 -12.60 0.42 8.23
N GLY A 16 -11.84 -0.11 7.29
CA GLY A 16 -11.86 0.34 5.88
C GLY A 16 -10.86 1.47 5.63
N ASP A 17 -9.82 1.59 6.45
CA ASP A 17 -8.67 2.43 6.14
C ASP A 17 -7.50 1.57 5.65
N LEU A 18 -7.38 1.41 4.32
CA LEU A 18 -6.22 0.73 3.73
C LEU A 18 -4.89 1.38 4.10
N LEU A 19 -4.80 2.70 4.29
CA LEU A 19 -3.54 3.37 4.61
C LEU A 19 -3.02 2.92 5.98
N ALA A 20 -3.90 2.69 6.94
CA ALA A 20 -3.52 2.13 8.23
C ALA A 20 -2.90 0.72 8.11
N VAL A 21 -3.42 -0.11 7.19
CA VAL A 21 -2.86 -1.44 6.89
C VAL A 21 -1.47 -1.31 6.23
N LEU A 22 -1.33 -0.41 5.25
CA LEU A 22 -0.06 -0.18 4.55
C LEU A 22 1.00 0.41 5.49
N GLU A 23 0.63 1.33 6.38
CA GLU A 23 1.53 1.91 7.37
C GLU A 23 2.02 0.84 8.36
N ALA A 24 1.12 -0.03 8.82
CA ALA A 24 1.49 -1.13 9.70
C ALA A 24 2.46 -2.11 9.01
N LEU A 25 2.22 -2.45 7.74
CA LEU A 25 3.14 -3.25 6.93
C LEU A 25 4.51 -2.58 6.77
N TYR A 26 4.53 -1.29 6.45
CA TYR A 26 5.76 -0.51 6.33
C TYR A 26 6.57 -0.56 7.62
N ARG A 27 5.92 -0.30 8.76
CA ARG A 27 6.55 -0.34 10.08
C ARG A 27 7.03 -1.74 10.44
N GLU A 28 6.25 -2.77 10.15
CA GLU A 28 6.62 -4.17 10.40
C GLU A 28 7.91 -4.54 9.67
N MET A 29 7.99 -4.27 8.36
CA MET A 29 9.16 -4.60 7.55
C MET A 29 10.40 -3.83 8.01
N HIS A 30 10.24 -2.53 8.33
CA HIS A 30 11.36 -1.72 8.81
C HIS A 30 11.78 -2.07 10.24
N ALA A 31 10.86 -2.49 11.10
CA ALA A 31 11.15 -2.84 12.49
C ALA A 31 11.83 -4.21 12.62
N ARG A 32 11.42 -5.21 11.82
CA ARG A 32 12.00 -6.57 11.87
C ARG A 32 13.36 -6.68 11.20
N HIS A 33 13.52 -6.03 10.05
CA HIS A 33 14.63 -6.31 9.13
C HIS A 33 15.48 -5.07 8.81
N GLY A 34 15.12 -3.89 9.32
CA GLY A 34 15.72 -2.64 8.87
C GLY A 34 15.42 -2.39 7.39
N LEU A 35 16.45 -2.25 6.56
CA LEU A 35 16.33 -2.09 5.10
C LEU A 35 16.62 -3.40 4.33
N ASP A 36 16.87 -4.51 5.02
CA ASP A 36 17.42 -5.74 4.45
C ASP A 36 16.37 -6.87 4.36
N TYR A 37 15.13 -6.52 4.01
CA TYR A 37 14.05 -7.48 3.78
C TYR A 37 13.89 -7.82 2.30
N SER A 38 13.53 -9.07 2.01
CA SER A 38 13.30 -9.53 0.65
C SER A 38 11.85 -9.28 0.21
N PHE A 39 11.61 -9.40 -1.10
CA PHE A 39 10.24 -9.44 -1.62
C PHE A 39 9.41 -10.58 -1.01
N GLU A 40 10.04 -11.74 -0.75
CA GLU A 40 9.37 -12.89 -0.15
C GLU A 40 8.90 -12.61 1.27
N ASP A 41 9.70 -11.88 2.06
CA ASP A 41 9.31 -11.43 3.41
C ASP A 41 8.03 -10.59 3.38
N VAL A 42 7.97 -9.64 2.45
CA VAL A 42 6.80 -8.74 2.30
C VAL A 42 5.56 -9.55 1.88
N MET A 43 5.71 -10.44 0.91
CA MET A 43 4.61 -11.28 0.44
C MET A 43 4.09 -12.20 1.55
N GLN A 44 5.00 -12.76 2.35
CA GLN A 44 4.65 -13.62 3.47
C GLN A 44 3.86 -12.85 4.54
N GLU A 45 4.28 -11.63 4.88
CA GLU A 45 3.58 -10.78 5.84
C GLU A 45 2.18 -10.40 5.34
N ILE A 46 2.07 -9.97 4.08
CA ILE A 46 0.78 -9.64 3.45
C ILE A 46 -0.15 -10.86 3.47
N SER A 47 0.36 -12.05 3.13
CA SER A 47 -0.43 -13.29 3.16
C SER A 47 -0.97 -13.57 4.57
N GLN A 48 -0.13 -13.44 5.59
CA GLN A 48 -0.54 -13.64 7.00
C GLN A 48 -1.62 -12.66 7.44
N LEU A 49 -1.56 -11.40 7.01
CA LEU A 49 -2.62 -10.42 7.29
C LEU A 49 -3.93 -10.78 6.59
N ILE A 50 -3.89 -11.16 5.30
CA ILE A 50 -5.05 -11.55 4.51
C ILE A 50 -5.74 -12.79 5.11
N ASP A 51 -4.96 -13.76 5.59
CA ASP A 51 -5.49 -15.00 6.17
C ASP A 51 -6.36 -14.75 7.41
N GLN A 52 -6.14 -13.65 8.13
CA GLN A 52 -6.94 -13.25 9.30
C GLN A 52 -8.23 -12.51 8.94
N MET A 53 -8.34 -12.00 7.71
CA MET A 53 -9.50 -11.25 7.24
C MET A 53 -10.64 -12.18 6.80
N THR A 54 -11.90 -11.73 6.96
CA THR A 54 -13.05 -12.38 6.32
C THR A 54 -13.07 -12.11 4.82
N VAL A 55 -13.92 -12.84 4.09
CA VAL A 55 -14.13 -12.61 2.65
C VAL A 55 -14.60 -11.17 2.36
N ASP A 56 -15.49 -10.62 3.18
CA ASP A 56 -16.02 -9.27 3.00
C ASP A 56 -14.97 -8.19 3.29
N GLU A 57 -14.15 -8.39 4.33
CA GLU A 57 -13.01 -7.51 4.62
C GLU A 57 -11.99 -7.55 3.47
N ARG A 58 -11.62 -8.75 3.00
CA ARG A 58 -10.71 -8.90 1.84
C ARG A 58 -11.23 -8.19 0.60
N ARG A 59 -12.55 -8.30 0.32
CA ARG A 59 -13.17 -7.60 -0.79
C ARG A 59 -13.07 -6.08 -0.64
N THR A 60 -13.31 -5.57 0.56
CA THR A 60 -13.25 -4.13 0.86
C THR A 60 -11.85 -3.58 0.62
N TYR A 61 -10.83 -4.19 1.23
CA TYR A 61 -9.45 -3.74 1.08
C TYR A 61 -8.88 -3.97 -0.32
N LEU A 62 -9.33 -5.02 -1.03
CA LEU A 62 -8.98 -5.20 -2.43
C LEU A 62 -9.53 -4.05 -3.29
N LEU A 63 -10.78 -3.66 -3.07
CA LEU A 63 -11.38 -2.53 -3.78
C LEU A 63 -10.62 -1.23 -3.51
N GLU A 64 -10.29 -0.94 -2.25
CA GLU A 64 -9.51 0.24 -1.87
C GLU A 64 -8.11 0.23 -2.49
N SER A 65 -7.44 -0.94 -2.51
CA SER A 65 -6.09 -1.04 -3.08
C SER A 65 -6.07 -0.81 -4.58
N LEU A 66 -7.07 -1.33 -5.30
CA LEU A 66 -7.21 -1.10 -6.74
C LEU A 66 -7.50 0.37 -7.04
N PHE A 67 -8.34 1.02 -6.22
CA PHE A 67 -8.61 2.45 -6.35
C PHE A 67 -7.36 3.30 -6.10
N LEU A 68 -6.62 3.04 -5.02
CA LEU A 68 -5.39 3.77 -4.71
C LEU A 68 -4.34 3.60 -5.83
N ASN A 69 -4.18 2.38 -6.34
CA ASN A 69 -3.25 2.08 -7.42
C ASN A 69 -3.68 2.73 -8.75
N SER A 70 -4.98 2.79 -9.08
CA SER A 70 -5.43 3.46 -10.30
C SER A 70 -5.16 4.97 -10.25
N VAL A 71 -5.43 5.61 -9.11
CA VAL A 71 -5.14 7.05 -8.92
C VAL A 71 -3.64 7.31 -9.01
N THR A 72 -2.82 6.48 -8.36
CA THR A 72 -1.36 6.58 -8.43
C THR A 72 -0.85 6.46 -9.86
N TYR A 73 -1.31 5.43 -10.60
CA TYR A 73 -0.91 5.21 -11.99
C TYR A 73 -1.29 6.37 -12.91
N GLU A 74 -2.50 6.91 -12.76
CA GLU A 74 -2.94 8.07 -13.54
C GLU A 74 -2.05 9.30 -13.27
N ASN A 75 -1.75 9.57 -12.00
CA ASN A 75 -0.88 10.68 -11.60
C ASN A 75 0.54 10.52 -12.17
N GLU A 76 1.16 9.35 -12.03
CA GLU A 76 2.50 9.07 -12.55
C GLU A 76 2.56 9.22 -14.07
N LYS A 77 1.51 8.78 -14.78
CA LYS A 77 1.40 8.91 -16.22
C LYS A 77 1.25 10.38 -16.64
N LEU A 78 0.42 11.16 -15.94
CA LEU A 78 0.25 12.59 -16.16
C LEU A 78 1.58 13.34 -15.94
N ASP A 79 2.29 13.05 -14.86
CA ASP A 79 3.61 13.62 -14.58
C ASP A 79 4.62 13.31 -15.69
N ALA A 80 4.63 12.07 -16.17
CA ALA A 80 5.49 11.64 -17.27
C ALA A 80 5.15 12.37 -18.58
N TYR A 81 3.89 12.70 -18.83
CA TYR A 81 3.49 13.53 -19.96
C TYR A 81 3.93 14.98 -19.79
N MET A 82 3.74 15.58 -18.62
CA MET A 82 4.17 16.95 -18.34
C MET A 82 5.67 17.15 -18.52
N ARG A 83 6.51 16.18 -18.11
CA ARG A 83 7.97 16.23 -18.31
C ARG A 83 8.39 16.13 -19.78
N LYS A 84 7.51 15.62 -20.66
CA LYS A 84 7.76 15.49 -22.11
C LYS A 84 7.25 16.68 -22.92
N LEU A 85 6.45 17.56 -22.32
CA LEU A 85 6.08 18.82 -22.97
C LEU A 85 7.34 19.68 -23.06
N PRO A 86 7.72 20.18 -24.25
CA PRO A 86 8.78 21.18 -24.33
C PRO A 86 8.37 22.35 -23.44
N ALA A 87 9.28 22.81 -22.58
CA ALA A 87 9.07 24.05 -21.85
C ALA A 87 8.69 25.10 -22.89
N GLU A 88 7.52 25.74 -22.73
CA GLU A 88 7.14 26.81 -23.64
C GLU A 88 8.32 27.78 -23.71
N GLU A 89 8.94 27.86 -24.89
CA GLU A 89 9.91 28.90 -25.19
C GLU A 89 9.17 30.20 -24.94
N GLY A 90 9.53 30.86 -23.84
CA GLY A 90 8.97 32.13 -23.43
C GLY A 90 8.91 33.04 -24.64
N SER A 91 7.70 33.38 -25.04
CA SER A 91 7.43 34.33 -26.11
C SER A 91 8.02 35.67 -25.67
N GLY A 92 9.16 36.02 -26.27
CA GLY A 92 9.73 37.36 -26.21
C GLY A 92 8.88 38.37 -26.98
#